data_AF-A0A3N1TT61-F1
#
_entry.id   AF-A0A3N1TT61-F1
#
_cell.length_a   1.000
_cell.length_b   1.000
_cell.length_c   1.000
_cell.angle_alpha   90.00
_cell.angle_beta   90.00
_cell.angle_gamma   90.00
#
_symmetry.space_group_name_H-M   'P 1'
#
loop_
_entity.id
_entity.type
_entity.pdbx_description
1 polymer ?
#
loop_
_entity_poly.entity_id
_entity_poly.type
_entity_poly.pdbx_seq_one_letter_code
_entity_poly.pdbx_strand_id
1 'polypeptide(L)'
;MDAVLGALQPGTPDLLDVDEKVHRFVELARDVHRAVEVVSLEGPPSIVEAADRVAHASGDLSNVMRRMVKNAHSGDSSQKVVDTALAAEREHALYQAVKGFRAAAGDVLGNAN
;
A
#
# COMPACT_ATOMS: atom_id res chain seq x y z
N MET A 1 4.02 3.27 2.56
CA MET A 1 4.55 2.01 2.02
C MET A 1 5.99 2.20 1.57
N ASP A 2 6.25 3.15 0.68
CA ASP A 2 7.58 3.44 0.12
C ASP A 2 8.64 3.65 1.20
N ALA A 3 8.30 4.37 2.28
CA ALA A 3 9.19 4.58 3.42
C ALA A 3 9.58 3.27 4.14
N VAL A 4 8.66 2.30 4.23
CA VAL A 4 8.95 0.98 4.82
C VAL A 4 9.86 0.18 3.89
N LEU A 5 9.62 0.21 2.58
CA LEU A 5 10.51 -0.45 1.61
C LEU A 5 11.91 0.16 1.60
N GLY A 6 12.00 1.49 1.66
CA GLY A 6 13.27 2.19 1.77
C GLY A 6 14.06 1.77 3.02
N ALA A 7 13.39 1.64 4.17
CA ALA A 7 14.01 1.16 5.39
C ALA A 7 14.45 -0.32 5.32
N LEU A 8 13.77 -1.16 4.52
CA LEU A 8 14.07 -2.59 4.35
C LEU A 8 15.14 -2.88 3.28
N GLN A 9 15.46 -1.94 2.38
CA GLN A 9 16.45 -2.12 1.32
C GLN A 9 17.87 -2.47 1.81
N PRO A 10 18.43 -1.81 2.85
CA PRO A 10 19.81 -2.03 3.29
C PRO A 10 20.12 -3.49 3.64
N GLY A 11 21.34 -3.95 3.40
CA GLY A 11 21.81 -5.32 3.71
C GLY A 11 21.49 -5.75 5.14
N THR A 12 21.72 -4.83 6.07
CA THR A 12 21.34 -4.89 7.49
C THR A 12 20.45 -3.67 7.78
N PRO A 13 19.12 -3.81 7.72
CA PRO A 13 18.18 -2.74 8.06
C PRO A 13 18.30 -2.32 9.52
N ASP A 14 18.08 -1.03 9.80
CA ASP A 14 17.85 -0.55 11.16
C ASP A 14 16.43 -0.93 11.59
N LEU A 15 16.31 -1.89 12.51
CA LEU A 15 15.01 -2.40 12.96
C LEU A 15 14.18 -1.33 13.68
N LEU A 16 14.82 -0.38 14.36
CA LEU A 16 14.09 0.72 15.02
C LEU A 16 13.46 1.66 14.00
N ASP A 17 14.19 1.99 12.93
CA ASP A 17 13.65 2.80 11.85
C ASP A 17 12.53 2.05 11.09
N VAL A 18 12.72 0.75 10.81
CA VAL A 18 11.69 -0.09 10.18
C VAL A 18 10.40 -0.07 11.00
N ASP A 19 10.48 -0.28 12.31
CA ASP A 19 9.32 -0.30 13.20
C ASP A 19 8.62 1.06 13.28
N GLU A 20 9.39 2.16 13.35
CA GLU A 20 8.83 3.52 13.32
C GLU A 20 8.07 3.78 12.02
N LYS A 21 8.64 3.39 10.87
CA LYS A 21 7.99 3.56 9.56
C LYS A 21 6.76 2.68 9.40
N VAL A 22 6.79 1.46 9.94
CA VAL A 22 5.61 0.58 9.99
C VAL A 22 4.51 1.20 10.85
N HIS A 23 4.85 1.72 12.04
CA HIS A 23 3.88 2.37 12.92
C HIS A 23 3.19 3.56 12.24
N ARG A 24 3.99 4.48 11.67
CA ARG A 24 3.47 5.64 10.92
C ARG A 24 2.61 5.20 9.73
N PHE A 25 2.99 4.13 9.04
CA PHE A 25 2.18 3.59 7.96
C PHE A 25 0.82 3.08 8.44
N VAL A 26 0.76 2.38 9.57
CA VAL A 26 -0.50 1.87 10.15
C VAL A 26 -1.42 3.02 10.54
N GLU A 27 -0.88 4.11 11.10
CA GLU A 27 -1.67 5.31 11.41
C GLU A 27 -2.29 5.92 10.14
N LEU A 28 -1.47 6.15 9.10
CA LEU A 28 -1.95 6.66 7.82
C LEU A 28 -2.99 5.74 7.17
N ALA A 29 -2.79 4.42 7.26
CA ALA A 29 -3.73 3.45 6.70
C ALA A 29 -5.11 3.52 7.40
N ARG A 30 -5.15 3.80 8.71
CA ARG A 30 -6.41 4.01 9.44
C ARG A 30 -7.14 5.26 8.97
N ASP A 31 -6.41 6.34 8.72
CA ASP A 31 -7.01 7.59 8.23
C ASP A 31 -7.53 7.43 6.80
N VAL A 32 -6.80 6.73 5.94
CA VAL A 32 -7.28 6.37 4.59
C VAL A 32 -8.51 5.47 4.68
N HIS A 33 -8.52 4.48 5.56
CA HIS A 33 -9.68 3.60 5.73
C HIS A 33 -10.94 4.38 6.12
N ARG A 34 -10.83 5.30 7.10
CA ARG A 34 -11.93 6.19 7.49
C ARG A 34 -12.42 7.07 6.34
N ALA A 35 -11.51 7.60 5.51
CA ALA A 35 -11.90 8.38 4.34
C ALA A 35 -12.62 7.53 3.29
N VAL A 36 -12.18 6.28 3.10
CA VAL A 36 -12.81 5.34 2.16
C VAL A 36 -14.19 4.89 2.64
N GLU A 37 -14.47 4.81 3.94
CA GLU A 37 -15.82 4.48 4.45
C GLU A 37 -16.89 5.42 3.88
N VAL A 38 -16.62 6.73 3.81
CA VAL A 38 -17.54 7.71 3.20
C VAL A 38 -17.76 7.39 1.73
N VAL A 39 -16.68 7.10 1.00
CA VAL A 39 -16.73 6.74 -0.43
C VAL A 39 -17.53 5.45 -0.64
N SER A 40 -17.35 4.45 0.22
CA SER A 40 -18.06 3.17 0.14
C SER A 40 -19.55 3.30 0.41
N LEU A 41 -19.95 4.21 1.29
CA LEU A 41 -21.36 4.42 1.66
C LEU A 41 -22.12 5.34 0.71
N GLU A 42 -21.46 6.39 0.22
CA GLU A 42 -22.11 7.50 -0.49
C GLU A 42 -21.62 7.67 -1.93
N GLY A 43 -20.53 7.01 -2.30
CA GLY A 43 -19.91 7.14 -3.61
C GLY A 43 -20.68 6.44 -4.73
N PRO A 44 -20.56 6.93 -5.97
CA PRO A 44 -21.06 6.20 -7.13
C PRO A 44 -20.41 4.80 -7.24
N PRO A 45 -21.12 3.78 -7.77
CA PRO A 45 -20.61 2.42 -7.85
C PRO A 45 -19.22 2.31 -8.52
N SER A 46 -18.97 3.11 -9.57
CA SER A 46 -17.66 3.14 -10.26
C SER A 46 -16.50 3.58 -9.37
N ILE A 47 -16.75 4.47 -8.41
CA ILE A 47 -15.75 4.93 -7.44
C ILE A 47 -15.55 3.88 -6.35
N VAL A 48 -16.63 3.27 -5.86
CA VAL A 48 -16.57 2.19 -4.86
C VAL A 48 -15.74 1.03 -5.38
N GLU A 49 -16.03 0.54 -6.58
CA GLU A 49 -15.26 -0.53 -7.23
C GLU A 49 -13.79 -0.15 -7.43
N ALA A 50 -13.51 1.11 -7.76
CA ALA A 50 -12.14 1.57 -7.92
C ALA A 50 -11.39 1.66 -6.57
N ALA A 51 -12.07 2.08 -5.50
CA ALA A 51 -11.53 2.10 -4.14
C ALA A 51 -11.24 0.67 -3.64
N ASP A 52 -12.12 -0.29 -3.92
CA ASP A 52 -11.91 -1.70 -3.59
C ASP A 52 -10.67 -2.28 -4.28
N ARG A 53 -10.44 -1.94 -5.56
CA ARG A 53 -9.21 -2.36 -6.27
C ARG A 53 -7.95 -1.79 -5.61
N VAL A 54 -7.99 -0.54 -5.16
CA VAL A 54 -6.88 0.08 -4.40
C VAL A 54 -6.67 -0.64 -3.06
N ALA A 55 -7.74 -0.95 -2.34
CA ALA A 55 -7.67 -1.66 -1.07
C ALA A 55 -7.05 -3.06 -1.23
N HIS A 56 -7.44 -3.81 -2.26
CA HIS A 56 -6.86 -5.12 -2.57
C HIS A 56 -5.37 -5.01 -2.93
N ALA A 57 -4.99 -4.12 -3.84
CA ALA A 57 -3.60 -3.94 -4.24
C ALA A 57 -2.71 -3.47 -3.07
N SER A 58 -3.24 -2.61 -2.20
CA SER A 58 -2.60 -2.17 -0.96
C SER A 58 -2.42 -3.33 0.03
N GLY A 59 -3.44 -4.19 0.18
CA GLY A 59 -3.38 -5.40 0.99
C GLY A 59 -2.29 -6.36 0.54
N ASP A 60 -2.21 -6.62 -0.77
CA ASP A 60 -1.17 -7.46 -1.38
C ASP A 60 0.24 -6.96 -1.06
N LEU A 61 0.50 -5.67 -1.30
CA LEU A 61 1.80 -5.07 -1.01
C LEU A 61 2.10 -5.10 0.51
N SER A 62 1.12 -4.81 1.35
CA SER A 62 1.27 -4.86 2.81
C SER A 62 1.63 -6.26 3.30
N ASN A 63 1.12 -7.31 2.68
CA ASN A 63 1.45 -8.69 3.03
C ASN A 63 2.91 -9.03 2.71
N VAL A 64 3.42 -8.57 1.57
CA VAL A 64 4.84 -8.71 1.22
C VAL A 64 5.72 -7.95 2.21
N MET A 65 5.40 -6.69 2.50
CA MET A 65 6.14 -5.89 3.47
C MET A 65 6.14 -6.51 4.86
N ARG A 66 4.99 -7.02 5.33
CA ARG A 66 4.89 -7.72 6.62
C ARG A 66 5.83 -8.92 6.68
N ARG A 67 5.90 -9.71 5.60
CA ARG A 67 6.85 -10.83 5.49
C ARG A 67 8.29 -10.34 5.54
N MET A 68 8.63 -9.29 4.79
CA MET A 68 9.98 -8.70 4.79
C MET A 68 10.39 -8.18 6.17
N VAL A 69 9.50 -7.48 6.87
CA VAL A 69 9.73 -7.00 8.24
C VAL A 69 9.98 -8.17 9.18
N LYS A 70 9.18 -9.24 9.09
CA LYS A 70 9.38 -10.47 9.87
C LYS A 70 10.76 -11.09 9.60
N ASN A 71 11.14 -11.19 8.34
CA ASN A 71 12.43 -11.75 7.91
C ASN A 71 13.60 -10.89 8.40
N ALA A 72 13.47 -9.56 8.35
CA ALA A 72 14.46 -8.63 8.90
C ALA A 72 14.65 -8.83 10.42
N HIS A 73 13.56 -8.97 11.17
CA HIS A 73 13.61 -9.24 12.61
C HIS A 73 14.25 -10.59 12.95
N SER A 74 14.07 -11.62 12.12
CA SER A 74 14.71 -12.92 12.32
C SER A 74 16.14 -12.99 11.77
N GLY A 75 16.64 -11.91 11.13
CA GLY A 75 17.92 -11.93 10.42
C GLY A 75 17.95 -12.85 9.20
N ASP A 76 16.78 -13.26 8.69
CA ASP A 76 16.67 -14.17 7.53
C ASP A 76 16.75 -13.35 6.24
N SER A 77 17.88 -13.46 5.55
CA SER A 77 18.09 -12.80 4.25
C SER A 77 17.84 -13.71 3.05
N SER A 78 17.42 -14.97 3.25
CA SER A 78 17.35 -15.97 2.19
C SER A 78 16.37 -15.61 1.06
N GLN A 79 15.25 -14.97 1.41
CA GLN A 79 14.21 -14.56 0.46
C GLN A 79 14.30 -13.08 0.05
N LYS A 80 15.32 -12.33 0.51
CA LYS A 80 15.34 -10.87 0.38
C LYS A 80 15.22 -10.38 -1.06
N VAL A 81 15.95 -11.00 -1.99
CA VAL A 81 15.91 -10.60 -3.42
C VAL A 81 14.53 -10.87 -4.02
N VAL A 82 13.94 -12.03 -3.73
CA VAL A 82 12.61 -12.43 -4.21
C VAL A 82 11.54 -11.52 -3.63
N ASP A 83 11.59 -11.26 -2.33
CA ASP A 83 10.66 -10.37 -1.64
C ASP A 83 10.74 -8.93 -2.14
N THR A 84 11.95 -8.43 -2.42
CA THR A 84 12.15 -7.08 -2.96
C THR A 84 11.59 -6.96 -4.37
N ALA A 85 11.81 -7.95 -5.22
CA ALA A 85 11.26 -7.98 -6.58
C ALA A 85 9.72 -8.04 -6.55
N LEU A 86 9.15 -8.89 -5.70
CA LEU A 86 7.71 -8.99 -5.52
C LEU A 86 7.13 -7.70 -4.96
N ALA A 87 7.81 -7.03 -4.02
CA ALA A 87 7.36 -5.75 -3.49
C ALA A 87 7.28 -4.68 -4.58
N ALA A 88 8.27 -4.61 -5.47
CA ALA A 88 8.27 -3.68 -6.61
C ALA A 88 7.11 -3.98 -7.59
N GLU A 89 6.82 -5.26 -7.86
CA GLU A 89 5.67 -5.66 -8.68
C GLU A 89 4.34 -5.20 -8.04
N ARG A 90 4.18 -5.43 -6.73
CA ARG A 90 2.96 -5.04 -6.01
C ARG A 90 2.82 -3.53 -5.84
N GLU A 91 3.93 -2.81 -5.70
CA GLU A 91 3.96 -1.34 -5.73
C GLU A 91 3.49 -0.80 -7.08
N HIS A 92 3.96 -1.41 -8.18
CA HIS A 92 3.46 -1.04 -9.51
C HIS A 92 1.96 -1.31 -9.67
N ALA A 93 1.48 -2.47 -9.19
CA ALA A 93 0.06 -2.81 -9.24
C ALA A 93 -0.79 -1.80 -8.43
N LEU A 94 -0.35 -1.45 -7.22
CA LEU A 94 -0.99 -0.42 -6.40
C LEU A 94 -1.02 0.94 -7.12
N TYR A 95 0.10 1.34 -7.74
CA TYR A 95 0.15 2.56 -8.52
C TYR A 95 -0.88 2.58 -9.65
N GLN A 96 -1.03 1.48 -10.40
CA GLN A 96 -2.04 1.38 -11.46
C GLN A 96 -3.47 1.45 -10.90
N ALA A 97 -3.73 0.79 -9.77
CA ALA A 97 -5.04 0.85 -9.11
C ALA A 97 -5.38 2.29 -8.68
N VAL A 98 -4.44 3.01 -8.07
CA VAL A 98 -4.61 4.42 -7.66
C VAL A 98 -4.82 5.32 -8.88
N LYS A 99 -4.09 5.08 -9.98
CA LYS A 99 -4.29 5.80 -11.23
C LYS A 99 -5.70 5.58 -11.78
N GLY A 100 -6.20 4.34 -11.77
CA GLY A 100 -7.56 4.01 -12.17
C GLY A 100 -8.63 4.67 -11.30
N PHE A 101 -8.41 4.69 -9.98
CA PHE A 101 -9.28 5.42 -9.04
C PHE A 101 -9.36 6.92 -9.37
N ARG A 102 -8.21 7.57 -9.61
CA ARG A 102 -8.17 8.99 -9.98
C ARG A 102 -8.89 9.28 -11.29
N ALA A 103 -8.77 8.39 -12.28
CA ALA A 103 -9.49 8.53 -13.54
C ALA A 103 -11.01 8.45 -13.33
N ALA A 104 -11.48 7.43 -12.61
CA ALA A 104 -12.91 7.28 -12.30
C ALA A 104 -13.46 8.48 -11.51
N ALA A 105 -12.70 8.98 -10.52
CA ALA A 105 -13.05 10.19 -9.79
C ALA A 105 -13.13 11.42 -10.70
N GLY A 106 -12.18 11.57 -11.62
CA GLY A 106 -12.18 12.63 -12.63
C GLY A 106 -13.42 12.59 -13.52
N ASP A 107 -13.83 11.41 -13.98
CA ASP A 107 -15.02 11.25 -14.82
C ASP A 107 -16.30 11.63 -14.05
N VAL A 108 -16.44 11.19 -12.79
CA VAL A 108 -17.60 11.53 -11.95
C VAL A 108 -17.66 13.03 -11.66
N LEU A 109 -16.54 13.63 -11.25
CA LEU A 109 -16.49 15.06 -10.91
C LEU A 109 -16.61 15.94 -12.16
N GLY A 110 -16.10 15.48 -13.30
CA GLY A 110 -16.23 16.17 -14.59
C GLY A 110 -17.67 16.17 -15.12
N ASN A 111 -18.43 15.09 -14.87
CA ASN A 111 -19.85 14.96 -15.22
C ASN A 111 -20.80 15.63 -14.21
N ALA A 112 -20.28 16.11 -13.07
CA ALA A 112 -21.05 16.80 -12.03
C ALA A 112 -21.08 18.33 -12.21
N ASN A 113 -20.48 18.86 -13.28
CA ASN A 113 -20.50 20.28 -13.66
C ASN A 113 -21.47 20.57 -14.81
#